data_AF-A0A354P692-F1
#
_entry.id   AF-A0A354P692-F1
#
_cell.length_a   1.000
_cell.length_b   1.000
_cell.length_c   1.000
_cell.angle_alpha   90.00
_cell.angle_beta   90.00
_cell.angle_gamma   90.00
#
_symmetry.space_group_name_H-M   'P 1'
#
loop_
_entity.id
_entity.type
_entity.pdbx_description
1 polymer ?
#
loop_
_entity_poly.entity_id
_entity_poly.type
_entity_poly.pdbx_seq_one_letter_code
_entity_poly.pdbx_strand_id
1 'polypeptide(L)'
;LMELPGVICYFNPGGEVLRDATGLRQGLNHAWIHDFPPLDMWTNVRLYQATESWSLMDTVGNGQFDLPDMEAVFLADNYKPSEVEEFLRNAALFSLREDNDFEDGDTADGPGGIVWLAIECDEALADPPRPTIRWIPDDGHEPPGELLDTGGDDDDDDDDLEDEELDQITEQEIERLLGPDFAGGSSEPDEAEDSDDLPGNPKDDY
;
A
#
# COMPACT_ATOMS: atom_id res chain seq x y z
N LEU A 1 -4.51 -11.77 -39.78
CA LEU A 1 -4.88 -10.36 -39.53
C LEU A 1 -3.94 -9.39 -40.25
N MET A 2 -2.64 -9.40 -39.94
CA MET A 2 -1.66 -8.44 -40.50
C MET A 2 -1.37 -8.54 -42.01
N GLU A 3 -1.82 -9.61 -42.68
CA GLU A 3 -1.66 -9.80 -44.13
C GLU A 3 -2.80 -9.19 -44.95
N LEU A 4 -3.83 -8.63 -44.30
CA LEU A 4 -4.98 -8.06 -44.99
C LEU A 4 -4.64 -6.69 -45.61
N PRO A 5 -5.15 -6.40 -46.82
CA PRO A 5 -4.94 -5.09 -47.46
C PRO A 5 -5.42 -3.94 -46.57
N GLY A 6 -4.58 -2.90 -46.40
CA GLY A 6 -4.90 -1.69 -45.65
C GLY A 6 -4.65 -1.75 -44.14
N VAL A 7 -4.28 -2.92 -43.60
CA VAL A 7 -3.86 -3.04 -42.19
C VAL A 7 -2.44 -2.49 -42.03
N ILE A 8 -2.23 -1.61 -41.06
CA ILE A 8 -0.93 -0.98 -40.77
C ILE A 8 -0.38 -1.34 -39.39
N CYS A 9 -1.23 -1.80 -38.47
CA CYS A 9 -0.86 -2.18 -37.11
C CYS A 9 -1.85 -3.20 -36.53
N TYR A 10 -1.40 -3.87 -35.49
CA TYR A 10 -2.21 -4.64 -34.55
C TYR A 10 -2.39 -3.81 -33.28
N PHE A 11 -3.63 -3.73 -32.79
CA PHE A 11 -3.96 -3.15 -31.51
C PHE A 11 -4.58 -4.22 -30.62
N ASN A 12 -3.99 -4.44 -29.44
CA ASN A 12 -4.61 -5.21 -28.39
C ASN A 12 -5.29 -4.23 -27.41
N PRO A 13 -6.63 -4.16 -27.37
CA PRO A 13 -7.32 -3.29 -26.42
C PRO A 13 -7.13 -3.73 -24.97
N GLY A 14 -6.99 -5.04 -24.69
CA GLY A 14 -6.94 -5.56 -23.33
C GLY A 14 -5.72 -5.12 -22.52
N GLY A 15 -4.61 -4.83 -23.19
CA GLY A 15 -3.43 -4.21 -22.57
C GLY A 15 -3.02 -2.91 -23.22
N GLU A 16 -3.90 -2.26 -23.98
CA GLU A 16 -3.61 -0.98 -24.65
C GLU A 16 -2.34 -0.98 -25.54
N VAL A 17 -2.01 -2.14 -26.13
CA VAL A 17 -0.75 -2.33 -26.88
C VAL A 17 -0.94 -2.09 -28.37
N LEU A 18 -0.13 -1.21 -28.95
CA LEU A 18 -0.01 -1.02 -30.41
C LEU A 18 1.31 -1.60 -30.93
N ARG A 19 1.23 -2.44 -31.97
CA ARG A 19 2.41 -3.02 -32.65
C ARG A 19 2.28 -2.95 -34.16
N ASP A 20 3.38 -2.68 -34.84
CA ASP A 20 3.47 -2.91 -36.28
C ASP A 20 3.64 -4.41 -36.57
N ALA A 21 3.61 -4.78 -37.86
CA ALA A 21 3.72 -6.18 -38.27
C ALA A 21 5.07 -6.81 -37.87
N THR A 22 6.14 -6.02 -37.85
CA THR A 22 7.50 -6.49 -37.58
C THR A 22 7.67 -6.78 -36.10
N GLY A 23 7.33 -5.83 -35.24
CA GLY A 23 7.41 -5.93 -33.80
C GLY A 23 6.51 -7.03 -33.26
N LEU A 24 5.26 -7.12 -33.73
CA LEU A 24 4.37 -8.22 -33.33
C LEU A 24 4.97 -9.58 -33.68
N ARG A 25 5.47 -9.75 -34.91
CA ARG A 25 6.06 -11.01 -35.35
C ARG A 25 7.32 -11.35 -34.55
N GLN A 26 8.18 -10.37 -34.28
CA GLN A 26 9.40 -10.58 -33.51
C GLN A 26 9.09 -10.97 -32.06
N GLY A 27 8.18 -10.26 -31.40
CA GLY A 27 7.78 -10.56 -30.02
C GLY A 27 7.13 -11.94 -29.89
N LEU A 28 6.18 -12.28 -30.77
CA LEU A 28 5.55 -13.60 -30.77
C LEU A 28 6.56 -14.73 -31.05
N ASN A 29 7.49 -14.53 -31.98
CA ASN A 29 8.54 -15.53 -32.23
C ASN A 29 9.48 -15.67 -31.05
N HIS A 30 9.84 -14.57 -30.38
CA HIS A 30 10.68 -14.61 -29.19
C HIS A 30 10.01 -15.42 -28.08
N ALA A 31 8.76 -15.08 -27.75
CA ALA A 31 7.93 -15.80 -26.78
C ALA A 31 7.86 -17.30 -27.11
N TRP A 32 7.58 -17.64 -28.38
CA TRP A 32 7.53 -19.03 -28.85
C TRP A 32 8.87 -19.77 -28.71
N ILE A 33 10.00 -19.14 -29.06
CA ILE A 33 11.33 -19.76 -28.98
C ILE A 33 11.74 -20.05 -27.54
N HIS A 34 11.33 -19.18 -26.61
CA HIS A 34 11.69 -19.27 -25.20
C HIS A 34 10.64 -19.98 -24.34
N ASP A 35 9.55 -20.47 -24.93
CA ASP A 35 8.42 -21.11 -24.24
C ASP A 35 7.82 -20.22 -23.15
N PHE A 36 7.73 -18.92 -23.43
CA PHE A 36 7.16 -17.92 -22.53
C PHE A 36 5.86 -17.36 -23.10
N PRO A 37 4.90 -16.98 -22.25
CA PRO A 37 3.75 -16.20 -22.68
C PRO A 37 4.23 -14.87 -23.27
N PRO A 38 3.60 -14.36 -24.35
CA PRO A 38 4.02 -13.14 -25.01
C PRO A 38 3.54 -11.89 -24.25
N LEU A 39 3.88 -11.77 -22.97
CA LEU A 39 3.44 -10.68 -22.08
C LEU A 39 3.60 -9.31 -22.75
N ASP A 40 4.79 -8.99 -23.27
CA ASP A 40 5.08 -7.68 -23.90
C ASP A 40 4.28 -7.36 -25.19
N MET A 41 3.60 -8.37 -25.75
CA MET A 41 2.69 -8.19 -26.89
C MET A 41 1.27 -7.88 -26.44
N TRP A 42 0.90 -8.27 -25.22
CA TRP A 42 -0.46 -8.19 -24.71
C TRP A 42 -0.62 -7.30 -23.48
N THR A 43 0.48 -6.92 -22.82
CA THR A 43 0.50 -6.02 -21.68
C THR A 43 1.31 -4.77 -22.01
N ASN A 44 0.86 -3.64 -21.50
CA ASN A 44 1.60 -2.38 -21.56
C ASN A 44 2.10 -2.02 -20.17
N VAL A 45 3.13 -1.18 -20.12
CA VAL A 45 3.62 -0.57 -18.88
C VAL A 45 3.53 0.94 -19.03
N ARG A 46 2.90 1.60 -18.06
CA ARG A 46 2.67 3.04 -18.07
C ARG A 46 3.43 3.65 -16.90
N LEU A 47 4.00 4.84 -17.12
CA LEU A 47 4.73 5.58 -16.11
C LEU A 47 4.06 6.94 -15.91
N TYR A 48 3.78 7.25 -14.65
CA TYR A 48 3.19 8.49 -14.20
C TYR A 48 4.11 9.18 -13.23
N GLN A 49 4.10 10.51 -13.28
CA GLN A 49 4.59 11.32 -12.19
C GLN A 49 3.41 11.53 -11.22
N ALA A 50 3.42 10.82 -10.09
CA ALA A 50 2.34 10.85 -9.11
C ALA A 50 2.38 12.14 -8.29
N THR A 51 3.58 12.53 -7.84
CA THR A 51 3.83 13.81 -7.16
C THR A 51 5.13 14.45 -7.67
N GLU A 52 5.62 15.51 -7.03
CA GLU A 52 6.90 16.13 -7.42
C GLU A 52 8.08 15.14 -7.35
N SER A 53 8.09 14.23 -6.37
CA SER A 53 9.19 13.29 -6.13
C SER A 53 8.83 11.82 -6.30
N TRP A 54 7.54 11.48 -6.37
CA TRP A 54 7.08 10.09 -6.48
C TRP A 54 6.60 9.76 -7.89
N SER A 55 6.95 8.57 -8.34
CA SER A 55 6.48 7.97 -9.57
C SER A 55 5.58 6.77 -9.28
N LEU A 56 4.61 6.59 -10.16
CA LEU A 56 3.72 5.44 -10.21
C LEU A 56 3.97 4.75 -11.55
N MET A 57 4.21 3.44 -11.53
CA MET A 57 4.30 2.63 -12.73
C MET A 57 3.34 1.47 -12.62
N ASP A 58 2.59 1.18 -13.68
CA ASP A 58 1.67 0.05 -13.67
C ASP A 58 1.74 -0.78 -14.96
N THR A 59 1.33 -2.04 -14.87
CA THR A 59 0.97 -2.84 -16.03
C THR A 59 -0.50 -2.64 -16.36
N VAL A 60 -0.83 -2.84 -17.63
CA VAL A 60 -2.21 -2.98 -18.09
C VAL A 60 -2.33 -4.23 -18.93
N GLY A 61 -3.28 -5.07 -18.58
CA GLY A 61 -3.72 -6.19 -19.40
C GLY A 61 -3.27 -7.56 -18.90
N ASN A 62 -2.69 -7.67 -17.71
CA ASN A 62 -2.41 -8.96 -17.07
C ASN A 62 -3.68 -9.79 -16.85
N GLY A 63 -4.85 -9.15 -16.69
CA GLY A 63 -6.13 -9.84 -16.58
C GLY A 63 -6.48 -10.73 -17.79
N GLN A 64 -5.83 -10.57 -18.94
CA GLN A 64 -5.94 -11.51 -20.06
C GLN A 64 -5.33 -12.90 -19.78
N PHE A 65 -4.53 -12.99 -18.71
CA PHE A 65 -3.91 -14.21 -18.20
C PHE A 65 -4.52 -14.64 -16.86
N ASP A 66 -5.68 -14.08 -16.49
CA ASP A 66 -6.33 -14.29 -15.19
C ASP A 66 -5.44 -13.88 -13.99
N LEU A 67 -4.61 -12.84 -14.18
CA LEU A 67 -3.72 -12.28 -13.16
C LEU A 67 -4.06 -10.82 -12.84
N PRO A 68 -3.80 -10.35 -11.59
CA PRO A 68 -3.82 -8.93 -11.28
C PRO A 68 -2.76 -8.17 -12.10
N ASP A 69 -3.01 -6.89 -12.35
CA ASP A 69 -1.96 -6.01 -12.87
C ASP A 69 -0.91 -5.73 -11.79
N MET A 70 0.30 -5.36 -12.19
CA MET A 70 1.40 -5.06 -11.27
C MET A 70 1.54 -3.54 -11.20
N GLU A 71 1.68 -3.00 -10.00
CA GLU A 71 1.85 -1.57 -9.74
C GLU A 71 3.13 -1.34 -8.92
N ALA A 72 3.79 -0.21 -9.09
CA ALA A 72 4.96 0.20 -8.32
C ALA A 72 4.87 1.67 -7.95
N VAL A 73 5.10 1.97 -6.67
CA VAL A 73 5.22 3.34 -6.15
C VAL A 73 6.63 3.54 -5.64
N PHE A 74 7.35 4.52 -6.19
CA PHE A 74 8.77 4.71 -5.88
C PHE A 74 9.23 6.16 -6.04
N LEU A 75 10.32 6.53 -5.37
CA LEU A 75 10.95 7.84 -5.53
C LEU A 75 11.64 7.95 -6.90
N ALA A 76 11.23 8.93 -7.69
CA ALA A 76 11.64 9.09 -9.09
C ALA A 76 13.17 9.19 -9.27
N ASP A 77 13.85 9.84 -8.34
CA ASP A 77 15.30 10.05 -8.39
C ASP A 77 16.12 8.85 -7.89
N ASN A 78 15.50 7.91 -7.17
CA ASN A 78 16.19 6.78 -6.56
C ASN A 78 16.20 5.53 -7.47
N TYR A 79 15.27 5.42 -8.41
CA TYR A 79 15.09 4.21 -9.23
C TYR A 79 15.05 4.53 -10.73
N LYS A 80 15.63 3.64 -11.55
CA LYS A 80 15.51 3.76 -13.00
C LYS A 80 14.20 3.15 -13.47
N PRO A 81 13.37 3.89 -14.24
CA PRO A 81 12.09 3.35 -14.70
C PRO A 81 12.21 2.02 -15.47
N SER A 82 13.27 1.83 -16.25
CA SER A 82 13.48 0.57 -16.98
C SER A 82 13.72 -0.64 -16.06
N GLU A 83 14.35 -0.43 -14.90
CA GLU A 83 14.59 -1.51 -13.93
C GLU A 83 13.27 -1.86 -13.21
N VAL A 84 12.43 -0.85 -12.91
CA VAL A 84 11.09 -1.05 -12.36
C VAL A 84 10.17 -1.76 -13.36
N GLU A 85 10.21 -1.37 -14.64
CA GLU A 85 9.45 -2.04 -15.71
C GLU A 85 9.82 -3.53 -15.79
N GLU A 86 11.13 -3.83 -15.82
CA GLU A 86 11.61 -5.21 -15.86
C GLU A 86 11.15 -6.00 -14.62
N PHE A 87 11.18 -5.38 -13.44
CA PHE A 87 10.69 -5.97 -12.20
C PHE A 87 9.21 -6.32 -12.26
N LEU A 88 8.34 -5.39 -12.68
CA LEU A 88 6.89 -5.65 -12.78
C LEU A 88 6.56 -6.75 -13.80
N ARG A 89 7.25 -6.77 -14.94
CA ARG A 89 7.09 -7.83 -15.95
C ARG A 89 7.54 -9.19 -15.41
N ASN A 90 8.63 -9.23 -14.65
CA ASN A 90 9.13 -10.46 -14.04
C ASN A 90 8.21 -10.96 -12.93
N ALA A 91 7.61 -10.07 -12.12
CA ALA A 91 6.61 -10.43 -11.13
C ALA A 91 5.38 -11.06 -11.80
N ALA A 92 4.83 -10.45 -12.84
CA ALA A 92 3.72 -11.01 -13.61
C ALA A 92 4.06 -12.38 -14.23
N LEU A 93 5.28 -12.52 -14.76
CA LEU A 93 5.75 -13.78 -15.32
C LEU A 93 5.94 -14.87 -14.27
N PHE A 94 6.33 -14.50 -13.05
CA PHE A 94 6.47 -15.41 -11.93
C PHE A 94 5.12 -15.99 -11.53
N SER A 95 4.11 -15.14 -11.28
CA SER A 95 2.74 -15.59 -10.93
C SER A 95 2.16 -16.50 -12.01
N LEU A 96 2.37 -16.15 -13.28
CA LEU A 96 1.89 -16.93 -14.41
C LEU A 96 2.52 -18.33 -14.53
N ARG A 97 3.73 -18.54 -14.00
CA ARG A 97 4.43 -19.83 -14.11
C ARG A 97 4.25 -20.73 -12.91
N GLU A 98 4.35 -20.15 -11.72
CA GLU A 98 4.27 -20.90 -10.48
C GLU A 98 2.83 -21.17 -10.06
N ASP A 99 1.84 -20.58 -10.76
CA ASP A 99 0.41 -20.64 -10.40
C ASP A 99 0.21 -20.20 -8.93
N ASN A 100 0.97 -19.17 -8.56
CA ASN A 100 1.05 -18.62 -7.21
C ASN A 100 0.89 -17.10 -7.28
N ASP A 101 -0.12 -16.61 -6.59
CA ASP A 101 -0.36 -15.17 -6.46
C ASP A 101 0.53 -14.58 -5.37
N PHE A 102 0.71 -13.26 -5.41
CA PHE A 102 1.36 -12.53 -4.33
C PHE A 102 0.30 -12.13 -3.31
N GLU A 103 0.65 -12.24 -2.03
CA GLU A 103 -0.21 -11.84 -0.92
C GLU A 103 0.35 -10.60 -0.22
N ASP A 104 -0.49 -9.93 0.58
CA ASP A 104 -0.06 -8.82 1.43
C ASP A 104 1.17 -9.17 2.28
N GLY A 105 2.21 -8.34 2.17
CA GLY A 105 3.46 -8.51 2.91
C GLY A 105 4.45 -9.50 2.28
N ASP A 106 4.13 -10.09 1.13
CA ASP A 106 5.12 -10.81 0.33
C ASP A 106 6.28 -9.88 -0.06
N THR A 107 7.44 -10.49 -0.31
CA THR A 107 8.66 -9.74 -0.60
C THR A 107 9.40 -10.27 -1.81
N ALA A 108 10.06 -9.37 -2.53
CA ALA A 108 10.93 -9.73 -3.64
C ALA A 108 12.21 -8.86 -3.66
N ASP A 109 13.31 -9.44 -4.12
CA ASP A 109 14.51 -8.67 -4.46
C ASP A 109 14.23 -7.85 -5.72
N GLY A 110 14.22 -6.52 -5.59
CA GLY A 110 13.82 -5.62 -6.66
C GLY A 110 14.91 -4.62 -7.09
N PRO A 111 14.51 -3.62 -7.91
CA PRO A 111 15.39 -2.53 -8.33
C PRO A 111 16.09 -1.85 -7.15
N GLY A 112 17.32 -1.38 -7.38
CA GLY A 112 18.18 -0.86 -6.32
C GLY A 112 18.90 -1.93 -5.48
N GLY A 113 18.59 -3.23 -5.70
CA GLY A 113 19.18 -4.32 -4.93
C GLY A 113 18.70 -4.36 -3.48
N ILE A 114 17.44 -3.97 -3.28
CA ILE A 114 16.74 -3.92 -2.00
C ILE A 114 15.48 -4.76 -2.06
N VAL A 115 14.85 -4.96 -0.91
CA VAL A 115 13.56 -5.64 -0.80
C VAL A 115 12.44 -4.70 -1.23
N TRP A 116 11.47 -5.25 -1.97
CA TRP A 116 10.19 -4.61 -2.28
C TRP A 116 9.08 -5.42 -1.63
N LEU A 117 8.12 -4.74 -1.02
CA LEU A 117 6.96 -5.32 -0.36
C LEU A 117 5.75 -5.27 -1.28
N ALA A 118 5.01 -6.37 -1.36
CA ALA A 118 3.73 -6.47 -2.06
C ALA A 118 2.57 -6.05 -1.16
N ILE A 119 1.60 -5.36 -1.76
CA ILE A 119 0.29 -5.04 -1.19
C ILE A 119 -0.75 -5.41 -2.23
N GLU A 120 -1.77 -6.15 -1.84
CA GLU A 120 -2.95 -6.43 -2.63
C GLU A 120 -3.85 -5.19 -2.66
N CYS A 121 -4.31 -4.80 -3.84
CA CYS A 121 -5.22 -3.67 -4.01
C CYS A 121 -6.40 -4.10 -4.86
N ASP A 122 -7.61 -3.83 -4.36
CA ASP A 122 -8.86 -4.06 -5.08
C ASP A 122 -8.98 -3.12 -6.28
N GLU A 123 -8.50 -1.88 -6.14
CA GLU A 123 -8.42 -0.91 -7.23
C GLU A 123 -7.01 -0.33 -7.44
N ALA A 124 -6.62 -0.22 -8.70
CA ALA A 124 -5.42 0.49 -9.16
C ALA A 124 -5.51 2.01 -8.87
N LEU A 125 -4.36 2.65 -8.63
CA LEU A 125 -4.30 4.11 -8.44
C LEU A 125 -4.58 4.90 -9.73
N ALA A 126 -4.45 4.25 -10.88
CA ALA A 126 -4.65 4.84 -12.19
C ALA A 126 -5.74 4.12 -12.99
N ASP A 127 -6.61 4.89 -13.65
CA ASP A 127 -7.65 4.39 -14.54
C ASP A 127 -7.12 3.41 -15.60
N PRO A 128 -7.91 2.38 -15.99
CA PRO A 128 -9.23 2.03 -15.44
C PRO A 128 -9.15 1.23 -14.11
N PRO A 129 -10.22 1.22 -13.29
CA PRO A 129 -10.27 0.40 -12.08
C PRO A 129 -10.07 -1.09 -12.38
N ARG A 130 -9.19 -1.73 -11.60
CA ARG A 130 -8.80 -3.14 -11.72
C ARG A 130 -7.94 -3.55 -10.52
N PRO A 131 -7.94 -4.84 -10.13
CA PRO A 131 -7.10 -5.32 -9.05
C PRO A 131 -5.61 -5.28 -9.44
N THR A 132 -4.77 -4.93 -8.48
CA THR A 132 -3.31 -4.88 -8.66
C THR A 132 -2.55 -5.45 -7.48
N ILE A 133 -1.34 -5.95 -7.73
CA ILE A 133 -0.31 -6.11 -6.71
C ILE A 133 0.60 -4.88 -6.76
N ARG A 134 0.55 -4.05 -5.72
CA ARG A 134 1.39 -2.86 -5.59
C ARG A 134 2.68 -3.18 -4.86
N TRP A 135 3.78 -2.83 -5.48
CA TRP A 135 5.12 -3.01 -4.95
C TRP A 135 5.70 -1.68 -4.45
N ILE A 136 6.19 -1.68 -3.21
CA ILE A 136 6.80 -0.52 -2.58
C ILE A 136 8.22 -0.90 -2.11
N PRO A 137 9.26 -0.11 -2.43
CA PRO A 137 10.61 -0.39 -1.96
C PRO A 137 10.73 -0.20 -0.45
N ASP A 138 11.36 -1.14 0.26
CA ASP A 138 11.71 -1.03 1.68
C ASP A 138 13.00 -0.20 1.86
N ASP A 139 12.98 1.05 1.41
CA ASP A 139 14.15 1.95 1.44
C ASP A 139 14.10 3.03 2.53
N GLY A 140 13.10 2.93 3.42
CA GLY A 140 12.87 3.85 4.53
C GLY A 140 12.14 5.14 4.17
N HIS A 141 11.69 5.32 2.92
CA HIS A 141 10.83 6.43 2.52
C HIS A 141 9.37 5.99 2.48
N GLU A 142 8.51 6.77 3.12
CA GLU A 142 7.07 6.51 3.15
C GLU A 142 6.38 7.21 1.98
N PRO A 143 5.62 6.48 1.14
CA PRO A 143 4.80 7.09 0.10
C PRO A 143 3.74 8.04 0.69
N PRO A 144 3.32 9.07 -0.06
CA PRO A 144 2.12 9.83 0.28
C PRO A 144 0.92 8.90 0.48
N GLY A 145 0.06 9.19 1.45
CA GLY A 145 -1.08 8.32 1.80
C GLY A 145 -2.03 8.03 0.64
N GLU A 146 -2.19 8.96 -0.31
CA GLU A 146 -2.97 8.74 -1.54
C GLU A 146 -2.41 7.64 -2.46
N LEU A 147 -1.11 7.29 -2.33
CA LEU A 147 -0.48 6.20 -3.06
C LEU A 147 -0.48 4.88 -2.28
N LEU A 148 -1.07 4.88 -1.08
CA LEU A 148 -1.26 3.70 -0.23
C LEU A 148 -2.72 3.23 -0.24
N ASP A 149 -3.63 3.97 -0.88
CA ASP A 149 -5.04 3.60 -1.03
C ASP A 149 -5.17 2.29 -1.82
N THR A 150 -5.82 1.28 -1.23
CA THR A 150 -6.00 -0.05 -1.83
C THR A 150 -7.34 -0.21 -2.57
N GLY A 151 -8.24 0.78 -2.50
CA GLY A 151 -9.51 0.76 -3.23
C GLY A 151 -10.58 -0.19 -2.68
N GLY A 152 -10.50 -0.57 -1.41
CA GLY A 152 -11.56 -1.32 -0.72
C GLY A 152 -12.66 -0.40 -0.18
N ASP A 153 -13.88 -0.93 -0.04
CA ASP A 153 -14.96 -0.21 0.66
C ASP A 153 -14.54 0.00 2.13
N ASP A 154 -14.18 1.23 2.51
CA ASP A 154 -13.98 1.68 3.92
C ASP A 154 -15.25 1.52 4.81
N ASP A 155 -16.30 0.86 4.31
CA ASP A 155 -17.61 0.74 4.97
C ASP A 155 -17.70 -0.44 5.97
N ASP A 156 -16.68 -1.31 6.09
CA ASP A 156 -16.73 -2.47 6.99
C ASP A 156 -15.95 -2.31 8.33
N ASP A 157 -15.23 -1.21 8.55
CA ASP A 157 -14.36 -1.03 9.76
C ASP A 157 -14.75 0.11 10.72
N ASP A 158 -15.90 0.78 10.52
CA ASP A 158 -16.34 1.91 11.36
C ASP A 158 -17.55 1.62 12.29
N ASP A 159 -17.99 0.36 12.43
CA ASP A 159 -19.18 0.00 13.24
C ASP A 159 -18.93 -0.94 14.46
N ASP A 160 -17.68 -1.26 14.82
CA ASP A 160 -17.38 -2.10 16.01
C ASP A 160 -16.50 -1.41 17.09
N LEU A 161 -16.50 -0.07 17.13
CA LEU A 161 -16.18 0.66 18.37
C LEU A 161 -17.48 0.99 19.11
N GLU A 162 -18.19 -0.05 19.58
CA GLU A 162 -19.05 0.15 20.75
C GLU A 162 -18.13 0.46 21.93
N ASP A 163 -18.00 1.75 22.24
CA ASP A 163 -17.60 2.28 23.53
C ASP A 163 -18.44 1.59 24.63
N GLU A 164 -17.99 0.43 25.12
CA GLU A 164 -18.49 -0.12 26.38
C GLU A 164 -18.06 0.84 27.49
N GLU A 165 -19.04 1.64 27.92
CA GLU A 165 -19.03 2.55 29.05
C GLU A 165 -18.08 2.09 30.18
N LEU A 166 -17.01 2.85 30.40
CA LEU A 166 -16.29 2.88 31.68
C LEU A 166 -17.19 3.54 32.73
N ASP A 167 -18.27 2.85 33.09
CA ASP A 167 -19.18 3.27 34.13
C ASP A 167 -18.63 2.85 35.50
N GLN A 168 -17.98 3.83 36.14
CA GLN A 168 -17.93 4.07 37.58
C GLN A 168 -17.91 2.81 38.47
N ILE A 169 -16.74 2.19 38.60
CA ILE A 169 -16.50 1.23 39.69
C ILE A 169 -16.71 1.97 41.02
N THR A 170 -17.68 1.53 41.80
CA THR A 170 -17.96 2.10 43.13
C THR A 170 -16.89 1.65 44.14
N GLU A 171 -16.60 2.46 45.16
CA GLU A 171 -15.63 2.11 46.22
C GLU A 171 -15.96 0.76 46.90
N GLN A 172 -17.23 0.36 46.91
CA GLN A 172 -17.69 -0.93 47.44
C GLN A 172 -17.28 -2.15 46.57
N GLU A 173 -17.01 -1.97 45.28
CA GLU A 173 -16.55 -3.05 44.39
C GLU A 173 -15.02 -3.23 44.41
N ILE A 174 -14.27 -2.16 44.64
CA ILE A 174 -12.83 -2.21 44.87
C ILE A 174 -12.51 -3.03 46.13
N GLU A 175 -13.31 -2.86 47.20
CA GLU A 175 -13.15 -3.57 48.47
C GLU A 175 -13.40 -5.08 48.37
N ARG A 176 -14.26 -5.51 47.42
CA ARG A 176 -14.52 -6.93 47.14
C ARG A 176 -13.39 -7.61 46.37
N LEU A 177 -12.70 -6.89 45.49
CA LEU A 177 -11.66 -7.45 44.62
C LEU A 177 -10.30 -7.59 45.32
N LEU A 178 -9.97 -6.68 46.24
CA LEU A 178 -8.65 -6.64 46.92
C LEU A 178 -8.63 -7.33 48.29
N GLY A 179 -9.79 -7.76 48.80
CA GLY A 179 -9.91 -8.39 50.11
C GLY A 179 -9.76 -7.39 51.28
N PRO A 180 -10.15 -7.79 52.51
CA PRO A 180 -10.31 -6.87 53.65
C PRO A 180 -9.01 -6.27 54.21
N ASP A 181 -7.85 -6.55 53.63
CA ASP A 181 -6.55 -6.09 54.14
C ASP A 181 -6.09 -4.75 53.54
N PHE A 182 -6.84 -4.13 52.63
CA PHE A 182 -6.51 -2.80 52.08
C PHE A 182 -7.24 -1.62 52.77
N ALA A 183 -8.19 -1.89 53.67
CA ALA A 183 -8.89 -0.88 54.46
C ALA A 183 -8.23 -0.74 55.85
N GLY A 184 -7.05 -0.13 55.90
CA GLY A 184 -6.30 0.02 57.15
C GLY A 184 -5.28 1.13 57.11
N GLY A 185 -5.74 2.38 56.99
CA GLY A 185 -4.85 3.54 56.97
C GLY A 185 -5.54 4.90 57.07
N SER A 186 -6.53 5.05 57.95
CA SER A 186 -6.99 6.38 58.38
C SER A 186 -6.04 6.93 59.45
N SER A 187 -5.34 8.01 59.14
CA SER A 187 -4.94 8.99 60.15
C SER A 187 -5.47 10.36 59.73
N GLU A 188 -6.39 10.83 60.57
CA GLU A 188 -7.27 11.99 60.47
C GLU A 188 -6.56 13.36 60.38
N PRO A 189 -7.30 14.42 60.01
CA PRO A 189 -6.82 15.79 59.96
C PRO A 189 -6.89 16.46 61.35
N ASP A 190 -5.87 17.23 61.71
CA ASP A 190 -5.91 18.15 62.86
C ASP A 190 -6.16 19.58 62.37
N GLU A 191 -7.32 20.14 62.73
CA GLU A 191 -7.56 21.59 62.74
C GLU A 191 -7.13 22.16 64.11
N ALA A 192 -6.34 23.25 64.09
CA ALA A 192 -6.40 24.28 65.12
C ALA A 192 -5.86 25.62 64.57
N GLU A 193 -6.71 26.63 64.66
CA GLU A 193 -6.49 28.06 64.37
C GLU A 193 -5.40 28.68 65.26
N ASP A 194 -4.60 29.63 64.75
CA ASP A 194 -4.63 31.03 65.22
C ASP A 194 -3.79 31.98 64.32
N SER A 195 -4.33 33.19 64.22
CA SER A 195 -3.88 34.50 63.72
C SER A 195 -2.38 34.80 63.43
N ASP A 196 -2.12 35.49 62.30
CA ASP A 196 -1.77 36.93 62.28
C ASP A 196 -1.35 37.44 60.86
N ASP A 197 -2.02 38.53 60.45
CA ASP A 197 -1.60 39.66 59.59
C ASP A 197 -0.86 39.50 58.23
N LEU A 198 -1.56 40.00 57.19
CA LEU A 198 -1.10 40.54 55.89
C LEU A 198 -0.03 41.66 56.06
N PRO A 199 0.72 42.14 55.01
CA PRO A 199 0.34 42.19 53.58
C PRO A 199 1.46 42.06 52.51
N GLY A 200 1.05 41.95 51.24
CA GLY A 200 1.61 42.77 50.15
C GLY A 200 2.53 42.13 49.10
N ASN A 201 1.96 41.89 47.91
CA ASN A 201 2.65 41.81 46.60
C ASN A 201 3.49 43.09 46.33
N PRO A 202 4.48 43.18 45.39
CA PRO A 202 4.36 42.71 44.01
C PRO A 202 5.60 42.15 43.29
N LYS A 203 5.30 41.53 42.14
CA LYS A 203 6.07 41.31 40.90
C LYS A 203 7.34 42.16 40.72
N ASP A 204 8.38 41.54 40.19
CA ASP A 204 9.36 42.20 39.33
C ASP A 204 9.75 41.29 38.15
N ASP A 205 9.67 41.89 36.97
CA ASP A 205 10.12 41.40 35.67
C ASP A 205 11.65 41.30 35.62
N TYR A 206 12.18 40.29 34.91
CA TYR A 206 13.43 40.38 34.13
C TYR A 206 13.39 39.41 32.94
#